data_AF-A0A527HI44-F1
#
_entry.id   AF-A0A527HI44-F1
#
_cell.length_a   1.000
_cell.length_b   1.000
_cell.length_c   1.000
_cell.angle_alpha   90.00
_cell.angle_beta   90.00
_cell.angle_gamma   90.00
#
_symmetry.space_group_name_H-M   'P 1'
#
loop_
_entity.id
_entity.type
_entity.pdbx_description
1 polymer ?
#
loop_
_entity_poly.entity_id
_entity_poly.type
_entity_poly.pdbx_seq_one_letter_code
_entity_poly.pdbx_strand_id
1 'polypeptide(L)'
;TQTYRAETRHRIRMGAGKDGRITAFGHEAWEVTSRPDPYVVGGTSATARMYNYGSVLTHVSLVHADRNTPGYMRSPPETPYVYALENAMDEMAVALGMDPVEFRRINEPEKEPIGGKPFSSRSLIKCYDQASEAFGWSKRDPRVGSMRDGDWLVGMGCATAIYPTA
;
A
#
# COMPACT_ATOMS: atom_id res chain seq x y z
N THR A 1 23.42 20.51 -5.98
CA THR A 1 23.14 19.23 -5.28
C THR A 1 21.93 18.59 -5.93
N GLN A 2 22.02 17.32 -6.31
CA GLN A 2 20.91 16.62 -6.97
C GLN A 2 19.82 16.32 -5.93
N THR A 3 18.56 16.58 -6.29
CA THR A 3 17.41 16.23 -5.45
C THR A 3 17.26 14.71 -5.34
N TYR A 4 16.82 14.22 -4.18
CA TYR A 4 16.60 12.80 -3.92
C TYR A 4 15.33 12.62 -3.08
N ARG A 5 14.71 11.44 -3.18
CA ARG A 5 13.59 11.05 -2.32
C ARG A 5 14.12 10.72 -0.93
N ALA A 6 13.46 11.24 0.11
CA ALA A 6 13.78 10.91 1.49
C ALA A 6 13.74 9.38 1.72
N GLU A 7 14.70 8.88 2.50
CA GLU A 7 14.63 7.53 3.05
C GLU A 7 13.50 7.48 4.09
N THR A 8 12.71 6.41 4.03
CA THR A 8 11.56 6.23 4.92
C THR A 8 11.62 4.90 5.65
N ARG A 9 11.09 4.88 6.88
CA ARG A 9 10.83 3.67 7.64
C ARG A 9 9.35 3.61 7.95
N HIS A 10 8.74 2.44 7.77
CA HIS A 10 7.30 2.24 7.98
C HIS A 10 7.08 1.12 9.01
N ARG A 11 6.12 1.35 9.90
CA ARG A 11 5.56 0.33 10.79
C ARG A 11 4.07 0.23 10.49
N ILE A 12 3.67 -0.90 9.92
CA ILE A 12 2.26 -1.21 9.67
C ILE A 12 1.80 -2.29 10.65
N ARG A 13 0.61 -2.10 11.21
CA ARG A 13 -0.13 -3.10 11.99
C ARG A 13 -1.51 -3.21 11.39
N MET A 14 -1.95 -4.43 11.14
CA MET A 14 -3.26 -4.71 10.55
C MET A 14 -3.93 -5.83 11.33
N GLY A 15 -5.17 -5.61 11.76
CA GLY A 15 -6.02 -6.64 12.34
C GLY A 15 -7.14 -6.97 11.38
N ALA A 16 -7.34 -8.26 11.09
CA ALA A 16 -8.40 -8.75 10.21
C ALA A 16 -9.08 -9.97 10.81
N GLY A 17 -10.37 -10.13 10.51
CA GLY A 17 -11.13 -11.33 10.81
C GLY A 17 -10.72 -12.51 9.92
N LYS A 18 -11.13 -13.73 10.29
CA LYS A 18 -10.95 -14.94 9.46
C LYS A 18 -11.68 -14.87 8.12
N ASP A 19 -12.66 -13.97 8.00
CA ASP A 19 -13.41 -13.66 6.79
C ASP A 19 -12.68 -12.64 5.88
N GLY A 20 -11.47 -12.20 6.26
CA GLY A 20 -10.66 -11.28 5.47
C GLY A 20 -11.01 -9.81 5.67
N ARG A 21 -11.99 -9.48 6.51
CA ARG A 21 -12.36 -8.07 6.75
C ARG A 21 -11.39 -7.41 7.73
N ILE A 22 -10.78 -6.30 7.33
CA ILE A 22 -9.89 -5.52 8.18
C ILE A 22 -10.72 -4.74 9.22
N THR A 23 -10.34 -4.84 10.49
CA THR A 23 -11.03 -4.20 11.63
C THR A 23 -10.21 -3.10 12.29
N ALA A 24 -8.88 -3.14 12.12
CA ALA A 24 -7.99 -2.09 12.57
C ALA A 24 -6.74 -1.96 11.67
N PHE A 25 -6.32 -0.72 11.42
CA PHE A 25 -5.12 -0.38 10.67
C PHE A 25 -4.30 0.69 11.40
N GLY A 26 -3.01 0.45 11.54
CA GLY A 26 -2.04 1.39 12.08
C GLY A 26 -0.90 1.59 11.09
N HIS A 27 -0.61 2.83 10.70
CA HIS A 27 0.54 3.18 9.88
C HIS A 27 1.34 4.31 10.52
N GLU A 28 2.48 3.96 11.10
CA GLU A 28 3.45 4.93 11.63
C GLU A 28 4.66 4.98 10.69
N ALA A 29 5.14 6.16 10.36
CA ALA A 29 6.27 6.34 9.48
C ALA A 29 7.28 7.36 10.00
N TRP A 30 8.54 7.19 9.59
CA TRP A 30 9.63 8.12 9.84
C TRP A 30 10.22 8.55 8.49
N GLU A 31 10.37 9.85 8.28
CA GLU A 31 10.97 10.43 7.08
C GLU A 31 12.25 11.19 7.45
N VAL A 32 13.34 10.92 6.75
CA VAL A 32 14.62 11.62 6.97
C VAL A 32 14.59 12.99 6.28
N THR A 33 15.00 14.03 6.98
CA THR A 33 15.21 15.39 6.45
C THR A 33 16.53 15.99 6.94
N SER A 34 16.93 17.15 6.39
CA SER A 34 18.10 17.89 6.86
C SER A 34 17.84 18.55 8.22
N ARG A 35 18.90 18.91 8.95
CA ARG A 35 18.79 19.66 10.22
C ARG A 35 17.92 20.94 10.13
N PRO A 36 18.10 21.84 9.14
CA PRO A 36 17.39 23.11 9.13
C PRO A 36 15.97 23.05 8.56
N ASP A 37 15.63 22.02 7.78
CA ASP A 37 14.40 22.00 6.98
C ASP A 37 13.41 20.93 7.48
N PRO A 38 12.16 21.28 7.84
CA PRO A 38 11.12 20.34 8.22
C PRO A 38 10.42 19.70 7.00
N TYR A 39 11.14 19.45 5.91
CA TYR A 39 10.62 18.76 4.72
C TYR A 39 9.89 17.47 5.10
N VAL A 40 8.67 17.31 4.55
CA VAL A 40 7.81 16.15 4.77
C VAL A 40 6.94 15.90 3.52
N VAL A 41 6.80 14.64 3.10
CA VAL A 41 5.79 14.27 2.09
C VAL A 41 4.49 13.79 2.75
N GLY A 42 4.57 13.09 3.89
CA GLY A 42 3.42 12.82 4.75
C GLY A 42 2.35 11.92 4.12
N GLY A 43 2.73 10.72 3.64
CA GLY A 43 1.84 9.86 2.84
C GLY A 43 0.90 8.93 3.60
N THR A 44 0.90 8.90 4.94
CA THR A 44 -0.01 8.02 5.71
C THR A 44 -1.48 8.33 5.44
N SER A 45 -1.79 9.59 5.16
CA SER A 45 -3.13 10.06 4.81
C SER A 45 -3.69 9.36 3.56
N ALA A 46 -2.87 9.03 2.56
CA ALA A 46 -3.28 8.29 1.38
C ALA A 46 -3.57 6.82 1.73
N THR A 47 -2.68 6.18 2.50
CA THR A 47 -2.85 4.78 2.90
C THR A 47 -4.07 4.56 3.79
N ALA A 48 -4.39 5.50 4.67
CA ALA A 48 -5.57 5.48 5.54
C ALA A 48 -6.91 5.46 4.79
N ARG A 49 -6.92 5.88 3.52
CA ARG A 49 -8.11 6.04 2.70
C ARG A 49 -8.24 4.97 1.61
N MET A 50 -7.27 4.07 1.55
CA MET A 50 -7.14 3.13 0.44
C MET A 50 -8.18 1.99 0.51
N TYR A 51 -8.28 1.34 1.68
CA TYR A 51 -9.20 0.23 1.93
C TYR A 51 -10.11 0.50 3.14
N ASN A 52 -11.11 -0.33 3.34
CA ASN A 52 -11.96 -0.28 4.52
C ASN A 52 -11.26 -0.94 5.72
N TYR A 53 -10.87 -0.16 6.72
CA TYR A 53 -10.03 -0.62 7.82
C TYR A 53 -10.71 -0.70 9.19
N GLY A 54 -11.96 -0.25 9.32
CA GLY A 54 -12.57 -0.03 10.63
C GLY A 54 -11.88 1.10 11.39
N SER A 55 -11.05 0.77 12.39
CA SER A 55 -10.32 1.77 13.20
C SER A 55 -8.96 2.12 12.58
N VAL A 56 -8.62 3.40 12.50
CA VAL A 56 -7.39 3.88 11.84
C VAL A 56 -6.53 4.73 12.77
N LEU A 57 -5.24 4.37 12.88
CA LEU A 57 -4.20 5.19 13.52
C LEU A 57 -3.12 5.51 12.49
N THR A 58 -2.79 6.79 12.32
CA THR A 58 -1.67 7.19 11.46
C THR A 58 -0.77 8.21 12.13
N HIS A 59 0.53 8.13 11.86
CA HIS A 59 1.52 9.05 12.40
C HIS A 59 2.72 9.18 11.46
N VAL A 60 3.26 10.39 11.31
CA VAL A 60 4.51 10.65 10.59
C VAL A 60 5.44 11.43 11.50
N SER A 61 6.65 10.93 11.70
CA SER A 61 7.73 11.56 12.45
C SER A 61 8.84 12.02 11.50
N LEU A 62 9.40 13.20 11.74
CA LEU A 62 10.58 13.67 11.03
C LEU A 62 11.86 13.27 11.76
N VAL A 63 12.85 12.83 11.00
CA VAL A 63 14.18 12.47 11.50
C VAL A 63 15.19 13.42 10.89
N HIS A 64 15.63 14.40 11.69
CA HIS A 64 16.66 15.35 11.27
C HIS A 64 18.03 14.68 11.26
N ALA A 65 18.73 14.79 10.12
CA ALA A 65 20.04 14.19 9.90
C ALA A 65 20.99 15.13 9.14
N ASP A 66 22.26 14.74 9.09
CA ASP A 66 23.37 15.53 8.54
C ASP A 66 23.49 15.31 7.04
N ARG A 67 22.41 15.65 6.34
CA ARG A 67 22.22 15.45 4.90
C ARG A 67 21.60 16.69 4.26
N ASN A 68 21.70 16.77 2.93
CA ASN A 68 20.96 17.79 2.17
C ASN A 68 19.46 17.57 2.32
N THR A 69 18.67 18.66 2.30
CA THR A 69 17.20 18.56 2.29
C THR A 69 16.77 17.69 1.09
N PRO A 70 15.93 16.66 1.31
CA PRO A 70 15.34 15.90 0.21
C PRO A 70 14.42 16.78 -0.66
N GLY A 71 13.93 16.22 -1.77
CA GLY A 71 12.97 16.91 -2.61
C GLY A 71 12.01 15.96 -3.30
N TYR A 72 11.08 16.53 -4.06
CA TYR A 72 10.05 15.74 -4.72
C TYR A 72 10.63 14.85 -5.84
N MET A 73 10.28 13.57 -5.78
CA MET A 73 10.37 12.62 -6.88
C MET A 73 8.96 12.11 -7.20
N ARG A 74 8.74 11.64 -8.43
CA ARG A 74 7.39 11.27 -8.95
C ARG A 74 6.61 10.43 -7.94
N SER A 75 5.36 10.82 -7.70
CA SER A 75 4.52 10.28 -6.62
C SER A 75 5.22 10.40 -5.26
N PRO A 76 5.41 11.65 -4.74
CA PRO A 76 6.25 11.89 -3.58
C PRO A 76 5.79 11.13 -2.33
N PRO A 77 4.51 11.21 -1.91
CA PRO A 77 4.01 10.38 -0.82
C PRO A 77 3.64 8.97 -1.27
N GLU A 78 2.99 8.77 -2.42
CA GLU A 78 2.40 7.45 -2.73
C GLU A 78 3.46 6.37 -2.91
N THR A 79 4.62 6.69 -3.51
CA THR A 79 5.65 5.68 -3.78
C THR A 79 6.11 4.95 -2.51
N PRO A 80 6.67 5.62 -1.47
CA PRO A 80 7.13 4.90 -0.28
C PRO A 80 5.98 4.37 0.60
N TYR A 81 4.86 5.09 0.67
CA TYR A 81 3.78 4.75 1.60
C TYR A 81 2.87 3.63 1.08
N VAL A 82 2.48 3.70 -0.21
CA VAL A 82 1.65 2.65 -0.81
C VAL A 82 2.47 1.39 -1.02
N TYR A 83 3.78 1.50 -1.30
CA TYR A 83 4.68 0.35 -1.27
C TYR A 83 4.59 -0.38 0.08
N ALA A 84 4.78 0.32 1.20
CA ALA A 84 4.70 -0.30 2.52
C ALA A 84 3.32 -0.92 2.79
N LEU A 85 2.23 -0.22 2.43
CA LEU A 85 0.85 -0.73 2.56
C LEU A 85 0.65 -2.04 1.79
N GLU A 86 1.05 -2.08 0.51
CA GLU A 86 0.78 -3.23 -0.35
C GLU A 86 1.59 -4.47 0.04
N ASN A 87 2.77 -4.30 0.65
CA ASN A 87 3.48 -5.41 1.29
C ASN A 87 2.65 -5.97 2.46
N ALA A 88 2.15 -5.12 3.35
CA ALA A 88 1.33 -5.56 4.48
C ALA A 88 0.01 -6.21 4.05
N MET A 89 -0.60 -5.75 2.95
CA MET A 89 -1.79 -6.38 2.36
C MET A 89 -1.49 -7.80 1.87
N ASP A 90 -0.34 -8.01 1.22
CA ASP A 90 0.07 -9.33 0.74
C ASP A 90 0.42 -10.28 1.89
N GLU A 91 1.18 -9.80 2.88
CA GLU A 91 1.51 -10.57 4.09
C GLU A 91 0.25 -11.01 4.85
N MET A 92 -0.76 -10.14 4.97
CA MET A 92 -2.04 -10.48 5.60
C MET A 92 -2.83 -11.52 4.78
N ALA A 93 -2.85 -11.38 3.45
CA ALA A 93 -3.50 -12.35 2.58
C ALA A 93 -2.85 -13.75 2.72
N VAL A 94 -1.52 -13.81 2.77
CA VAL A 94 -0.77 -15.05 3.03
C VAL A 94 -1.12 -15.61 4.41
N ALA A 95 -1.13 -14.78 5.46
CA ALA A 95 -1.44 -15.21 6.82
C ALA A 95 -2.87 -15.78 6.96
N LEU A 96 -3.81 -15.27 6.16
CA LEU A 96 -5.20 -15.75 6.12
C LEU A 96 -5.44 -16.90 5.13
N GLY A 97 -4.44 -17.26 4.32
CA GLY A 97 -4.59 -18.24 3.24
C GLY A 97 -5.57 -17.77 2.15
N MET A 98 -5.66 -16.46 1.92
CA MET A 98 -6.54 -15.85 0.94
C MET A 98 -5.79 -15.47 -0.33
N ASP A 99 -6.49 -15.47 -1.46
CA ASP A 99 -5.95 -14.85 -2.67
C ASP A 99 -5.78 -13.33 -2.44
N PRO A 100 -4.62 -12.74 -2.79
CA PRO A 100 -4.33 -11.35 -2.50
C PRO A 100 -5.17 -10.35 -3.31
N VAL A 101 -5.71 -10.74 -4.48
CA VAL A 101 -6.68 -9.91 -5.21
C VAL A 101 -8.02 -9.93 -4.49
N GLU A 102 -8.48 -11.10 -4.05
CA GLU A 102 -9.74 -11.22 -3.31
C GLU A 102 -9.70 -10.57 -1.94
N PHE A 103 -8.56 -10.63 -1.23
CA PHE A 103 -8.39 -9.89 0.02
C PHE A 103 -8.56 -8.37 -0.17
N ARG A 104 -8.03 -7.82 -1.26
CA ARG A 104 -8.22 -6.40 -1.61
C ARG A 104 -9.66 -6.10 -2.04
N ARG A 105 -10.33 -7.03 -2.73
CA ARG A 105 -11.72 -6.91 -3.15
C ARG A 105 -12.67 -6.87 -1.96
N ILE A 106 -12.51 -7.74 -0.97
CA ILE A 106 -13.34 -7.79 0.25
C ILE A 106 -13.23 -6.49 1.07
N ASN A 107 -12.07 -5.84 1.01
CA ASN A 107 -11.78 -4.60 1.72
C ASN A 107 -11.91 -3.34 0.85
N GLU A 108 -12.52 -3.44 -0.33
CA GLU A 108 -12.83 -2.27 -1.14
C GLU A 108 -13.91 -1.41 -0.45
N PRO A 109 -13.66 -0.11 -0.25
CA PRO A 109 -14.61 0.73 0.45
C PRO A 109 -15.69 1.26 -0.50
N GLU A 110 -16.95 1.31 -0.04
CA GLU A 110 -18.06 1.91 -0.80
C GLU A 110 -17.97 3.46 -0.86
N LYS A 111 -17.36 4.06 0.17
CA LYS A 111 -17.16 5.50 0.34
C LYS A 111 -15.79 5.76 0.95
N GLU A 112 -15.28 6.98 0.85
CA GLU A 112 -13.97 7.34 1.41
C GLU A 112 -13.94 7.04 2.94
N PRO A 113 -13.05 6.15 3.42
CA PRO A 113 -13.14 5.58 4.78
C PRO A 113 -13.05 6.58 5.93
N ILE A 114 -12.38 7.72 5.75
CA ILE A 114 -12.09 8.68 6.82
C ILE A 114 -13.15 9.79 6.88
N GLY A 115 -13.42 10.45 5.77
CA GLY A 115 -14.36 11.55 5.65
C GLY A 115 -15.78 11.13 5.22
N GLY A 116 -15.98 9.87 4.83
CA GLY A 116 -17.29 9.32 4.47
C GLY A 116 -17.88 9.84 3.16
N LYS A 117 -17.10 10.57 2.36
CA LYS A 117 -17.56 11.15 1.09
C LYS A 117 -17.68 10.05 0.02
N PRO A 118 -18.70 10.12 -0.87
CA PRO A 118 -18.73 9.24 -2.03
C PRO A 118 -17.54 9.53 -2.95
N PHE A 119 -17.01 8.49 -3.58
CA PHE A 119 -16.01 8.66 -4.63
C PHE A 119 -16.66 9.31 -5.86
N SER A 120 -15.97 10.26 -6.50
CA SER A 120 -16.40 10.81 -7.80
C SER A 120 -16.42 9.72 -8.87
N SER A 121 -15.36 8.92 -8.89
CA SER A 121 -15.29 7.65 -9.61
C SER A 121 -14.25 6.76 -8.92
N ARG A 122 -14.48 5.46 -8.97
CA ARG A 122 -13.53 4.46 -8.49
C ARG A 122 -13.74 3.17 -9.25
N SER A 123 -12.72 2.73 -9.98
CA SER A 123 -12.81 1.56 -10.86
C SER A 123 -11.82 0.46 -10.47
N LEU A 124 -11.31 0.47 -9.23
CA LEU A 124 -10.26 -0.44 -8.80
C LEU A 124 -10.62 -1.91 -9.03
N ILE A 125 -11.84 -2.30 -8.67
CA ILE A 125 -12.32 -3.67 -8.86
C ILE A 125 -12.38 -4.06 -10.34
N LYS A 126 -12.86 -3.15 -11.21
CA LYS A 126 -12.85 -3.38 -12.66
C LYS A 126 -11.43 -3.51 -13.20
N CYS A 127 -10.48 -2.73 -12.68
CA CYS A 127 -9.06 -2.86 -13.02
C CYS A 127 -8.51 -4.22 -12.58
N TYR A 128 -8.89 -4.71 -11.40
CA TYR A 128 -8.51 -6.04 -10.95
C TYR A 128 -9.08 -7.14 -11.83
N ASP A 129 -10.36 -7.06 -12.20
CA ASP A 129 -11.01 -8.04 -13.08
C ASP A 129 -10.28 -8.12 -14.44
N GLN A 130 -10.08 -6.97 -15.08
CA GLN A 130 -9.41 -6.89 -16.39
C GLN A 130 -7.93 -7.30 -16.32
N ALA A 131 -7.21 -6.84 -15.30
CA ALA A 131 -5.79 -7.19 -15.13
C ALA A 131 -5.62 -8.68 -14.82
N SER A 132 -6.50 -9.26 -14.00
CA SER A 132 -6.44 -10.68 -13.65
C SER A 132 -6.69 -11.57 -14.86
N GLU A 133 -7.67 -11.21 -15.69
CA GLU A 133 -7.94 -11.92 -16.95
C GLU A 133 -6.75 -11.80 -17.91
N ALA A 134 -6.29 -10.58 -18.21
CA ALA A 134 -5.22 -10.33 -19.16
C ALA A 134 -3.87 -10.93 -18.72
N PHE A 135 -3.57 -10.91 -17.42
CA PHE A 135 -2.35 -11.50 -16.85
C PHE A 135 -2.42 -13.02 -16.73
N GLY A 136 -3.61 -13.62 -16.81
CA GLY A 136 -3.80 -15.05 -16.59
C GLY A 136 -3.69 -15.45 -15.11
N TRP A 137 -4.18 -14.60 -14.19
CA TRP A 137 -4.09 -14.79 -12.74
C TRP A 137 -4.68 -16.12 -12.26
N SER A 138 -5.68 -16.66 -12.98
CA SER A 138 -6.27 -17.97 -12.69
C SER A 138 -5.27 -19.14 -12.75
N LYS A 139 -4.10 -18.95 -13.35
CA LYS A 139 -3.02 -19.95 -13.41
C LYS A 139 -2.10 -19.93 -12.17
N ARG A 140 -2.29 -18.97 -11.27
CA ARG A 140 -1.47 -18.81 -10.06
C ARG A 140 -1.71 -19.97 -9.10
N ASP A 141 -0.64 -20.63 -8.68
CA ASP A 141 -0.64 -21.51 -7.50
C ASP A 141 -0.14 -20.70 -6.28
N PRO A 142 -0.98 -20.50 -5.25
CA PRO A 142 -0.65 -19.62 -4.13
C PRO A 142 0.44 -20.17 -3.21
N ARG A 143 0.84 -21.44 -3.33
CA ARG A 143 1.86 -22.06 -2.47
C ARG A 143 3.25 -21.52 -2.82
N VAL A 144 4.02 -21.11 -1.81
CA VAL A 144 5.38 -20.56 -2.00
C VAL A 144 6.26 -21.57 -2.75
N GLY A 145 6.90 -21.12 -3.84
CA GLY A 145 7.83 -21.95 -4.63
C GLY A 145 7.19 -23.04 -5.49
N SER A 146 5.86 -23.02 -5.66
CA SER A 146 5.11 -24.03 -6.42
C SER A 146 5.23 -23.88 -7.94
N MET A 147 5.33 -22.64 -8.43
CA MET A 147 5.38 -22.35 -9.86
C MET A 147 6.83 -22.31 -10.36
N ARG A 148 7.11 -23.02 -11.45
CA ARG A 148 8.44 -23.15 -12.06
C ARG A 148 8.38 -23.13 -13.58
N ASP A 149 9.46 -22.68 -14.19
CA ASP A 149 9.75 -22.84 -15.61
C ASP A 149 11.18 -23.39 -15.77
N GLY A 150 11.29 -24.72 -15.95
CA GLY A 150 12.56 -25.43 -15.84
C GLY A 150 13.21 -25.22 -14.47
N ASP A 151 14.41 -24.64 -14.48
CA ASP A 151 15.20 -24.34 -13.28
C ASP A 151 14.77 -23.04 -12.57
N TRP A 152 13.91 -22.23 -13.19
CA TRP A 152 13.51 -20.93 -12.66
C TRP A 152 12.30 -21.03 -11.74
N LEU A 153 12.36 -20.33 -10.60
CA LEU A 153 11.19 -20.07 -9.75
C LEU A 153 10.37 -18.93 -10.35
N VAL A 154 9.07 -19.14 -10.51
CA VAL A 154 8.15 -18.13 -11.06
C VAL A 154 7.27 -17.60 -9.94
N GLY A 155 7.17 -16.28 -9.81
CA GLY A 155 6.30 -15.60 -8.85
C GLY A 155 5.27 -14.73 -9.57
N MET A 156 4.03 -14.77 -9.09
CA MET A 156 2.96 -13.87 -9.52
C MET A 156 2.53 -13.02 -8.33
N GLY A 157 2.58 -11.69 -8.49
CA GLY A 157 2.24 -10.72 -7.46
C GLY A 157 1.34 -9.60 -8.01
N CYS A 158 0.64 -8.93 -7.12
CA CYS A 158 -0.21 -7.80 -7.43
C CYS A 158 -0.08 -6.70 -6.37
N ALA A 159 -0.41 -5.47 -6.75
CA ALA A 159 -0.46 -4.34 -5.84
C ALA A 159 -1.41 -3.29 -6.41
N THR A 160 -2.07 -2.54 -5.54
CA THR A 160 -2.84 -1.36 -5.96
C THR A 160 -1.96 -0.12 -6.07
N ALA A 161 -2.25 0.72 -7.06
CA ALA A 161 -1.75 2.08 -7.16
C ALA A 161 -2.88 3.08 -6.93
N ILE A 162 -2.55 4.19 -6.28
CA ILE A 162 -3.43 5.35 -6.13
C ILE A 162 -2.66 6.64 -6.39
N TYR A 163 -3.39 7.67 -6.80
CA TYR A 163 -2.89 9.03 -6.90
C TYR A 163 -4.06 10.01 -6.77
N PRO A 164 -3.93 11.11 -6.01
CA PRO A 164 -5.01 12.10 -5.90
C PRO A 164 -5.22 12.83 -7.24
N THR A 165 -6.48 13.03 -7.60
CA THR A 165 -6.87 13.93 -8.70
C THR A 165 -7.24 15.28 -8.11
N ALA A 166 -6.77 16.37 -8.74
CA ALA A 166 -7.06 17.74 -8.35
C ALA A 166 -8.54 18.11 -8.50
#